data_AF-A0AAU1HP26-F1
#
_entry.id   AF-A0AAU1HP26-F1
#
_cell.length_a   1.000
_cell.length_b   1.000
_cell.length_c   1.000
_cell.angle_alpha   90.00
_cell.angle_beta   90.00
_cell.angle_gamma   90.00
#
_symmetry.space_group_name_H-M   'P 1'
#
loop_
_entity.id
_entity.type
_entity.pdbx_description
1 polymer ?
#
loop_
_entity_poly.entity_id
_entity_poly.type
_entity_poly.pdbx_seq_one_letter_code
_entity_poly.pdbx_strand_id
1 'polypeptide(L)'
;MDDIRKTTISFSGVLTREEFDEALAAIGWFRRLRWLFFVASALMMTLSLRLAVEGGPINAGQLMLALVYGVLGLCLPPLLAGRMFRADQATGEKQALIDDAGFVVSRGSEELVRGPWKAMYRYYERERVYVATGRLGWKAVLMIVPKRLLTPTSETELVGVLTKAPFRRSKNRHEPAR
;
A
#
# COMPACT_ATOMS: atom_id res chain seq x y z
N MET A 1 6.57 33.72 23.07
CA MET A 1 7.24 32.62 23.79
C MET A 1 6.32 31.42 23.66
N ASP A 2 6.46 30.67 22.56
CA ASP A 2 5.79 29.38 22.31
C ASP A 2 6.75 28.57 21.43
N ASP A 3 7.85 28.15 22.05
CA ASP A 3 8.80 27.20 21.48
C ASP A 3 8.22 25.79 21.68
N ILE A 4 7.09 25.53 21.02
CA ILE A 4 6.54 24.19 20.91
C ILE A 4 7.45 23.50 19.92
N ARG A 5 8.29 22.59 20.42
CA ARG A 5 9.15 21.70 19.63
C ARG A 5 8.37 21.12 18.45
N LYS A 6 8.41 21.80 17.30
CA LYS A 6 7.91 21.27 16.04
C LYS A 6 8.78 20.07 15.76
N THR A 7 8.19 18.90 15.92
CA THR A 7 8.93 17.65 15.81
C THR A 7 9.04 17.36 14.33
N THR A 8 10.02 18.00 13.69
CA THR A 8 10.27 17.88 12.26
C THR A 8 11.23 16.73 12.02
N ILE A 9 10.70 15.62 11.51
CA ILE A 9 11.46 14.41 11.21
C ILE A 9 11.80 14.43 9.73
N SER A 10 13.07 14.59 9.39
CA SER A 10 13.56 14.49 8.01
C SER A 10 14.37 13.22 7.82
N PHE A 11 14.05 12.44 6.78
CA PHE A 11 14.89 11.34 6.34
C PHE A 11 14.99 11.33 4.82
N SER A 12 16.15 10.91 4.30
CA SER A 12 16.37 10.71 2.87
C SER A 12 16.74 9.25 2.61
N GLY A 13 16.27 8.71 1.49
CA GLY A 13 16.71 7.39 1.07
C GLY A 13 15.86 6.80 -0.05
N VAL A 14 16.22 5.56 -0.38
CA VAL A 14 15.57 4.75 -1.42
C VAL A 14 14.90 3.56 -0.75
N LEU A 15 13.71 3.17 -1.20
CA LEU A 15 13.07 1.93 -0.74
C LEU A 15 13.78 0.70 -1.33
N THR A 16 13.97 -0.32 -0.52
CA THR A 16 14.31 -1.65 -1.03
C THR A 16 13.07 -2.35 -1.58
N ARG A 17 13.27 -3.35 -2.44
CA ARG A 17 12.17 -4.12 -3.04
C ARG A 17 11.33 -4.86 -1.99
N GLU A 18 11.99 -5.39 -0.96
CA GLU A 18 11.37 -6.12 0.14
C GLU A 18 10.48 -5.19 1.00
N GLU A 19 10.97 -3.98 1.30
CA GLU A 19 10.21 -2.95 2.01
C GLU A 19 8.99 -2.47 1.20
N PHE A 20 9.14 -2.37 -0.12
CA PHE A 20 8.06 -1.97 -1.02
C PHE A 20 6.96 -3.05 -1.12
N ASP A 21 7.36 -4.31 -1.26
CA ASP A 21 6.43 -5.44 -1.30
C ASP A 21 5.69 -5.60 0.05
N GLU A 22 6.40 -5.45 1.17
CA GLU A 22 5.80 -5.49 2.52
C GLU A 22 4.81 -4.33 2.74
N ALA A 23 5.15 -3.13 2.24
CA ALA A 23 4.26 -1.99 2.32
C ALA A 23 2.98 -2.19 1.50
N LEU A 24 3.10 -2.69 0.27
CA LEU A 24 1.93 -2.98 -0.58
C LEU A 24 1.09 -4.13 -0.02
N ALA A 25 1.72 -5.13 0.58
CA ALA A 25 1.04 -6.20 1.30
C ALA A 25 0.25 -5.68 2.51
N ALA A 26 0.76 -4.66 3.22
CA ALA A 26 0.06 -4.02 4.34
C ALA A 26 -1.25 -3.35 3.94
N ILE A 27 -1.31 -2.72 2.76
CA ILE A 27 -2.51 -2.06 2.23
C ILE A 27 -3.58 -3.10 1.85
N GLY A 28 -3.15 -4.33 1.52
CA GLY A 28 -4.04 -5.40 1.06
C GLY A 28 -4.63 -5.14 -0.32
N TRP A 29 -4.12 -4.14 -1.06
CA TRP A 29 -4.59 -3.79 -2.40
C TRP A 29 -4.49 -4.97 -3.35
N PHE A 30 -3.34 -5.66 -3.35
CA PHE A 30 -3.14 -6.88 -4.14
C PHE A 30 -4.05 -8.02 -3.73
N ARG A 31 -4.35 -8.15 -2.44
CA ARG A 31 -5.30 -9.17 -1.97
C ARG A 31 -6.71 -8.91 -2.47
N ARG A 32 -7.16 -7.65 -2.49
CA ARG A 32 -8.45 -7.25 -3.07
C ARG A 32 -8.49 -7.45 -4.58
N LEU A 33 -7.44 -7.03 -5.28
CA LEU A 33 -7.34 -7.20 -6.73
C LEU A 33 -7.37 -8.68 -7.12
N ARG A 34 -6.60 -9.52 -6.41
CA ARG A 34 -6.61 -10.97 -6.58
C ARG A 34 -7.98 -11.56 -6.31
N TRP A 35 -8.66 -11.11 -5.25
CA TRP A 35 -10.04 -11.52 -4.95
C TRP A 35 -11.02 -11.15 -6.06
N LEU A 36 -10.94 -9.95 -6.62
CA LEU A 36 -11.79 -9.53 -7.75
C LEU A 36 -11.61 -10.45 -8.95
N PHE A 37 -10.35 -10.79 -9.30
CA PHE A 37 -10.07 -11.72 -10.39
C PHE A 37 -10.57 -13.14 -10.10
N PHE A 38 -10.42 -13.63 -8.87
CA PHE A 38 -10.96 -14.95 -8.49
C PHE A 38 -12.48 -14.99 -8.51
N VAL A 39 -13.16 -13.93 -8.03
CA VAL A 39 -14.62 -13.83 -8.08
C VAL A 39 -15.11 -13.77 -9.53
N ALA A 40 -14.45 -13.00 -10.39
CA ALA A 40 -14.77 -12.96 -11.82
C ALA A 40 -14.55 -14.33 -12.49
N SER A 41 -13.45 -15.01 -12.16
CA SER A 41 -13.16 -16.37 -12.63
C SER A 41 -14.25 -17.36 -12.20
N ALA A 42 -14.65 -17.33 -10.93
CA ALA A 42 -15.71 -18.19 -10.39
C ALA A 42 -17.08 -17.90 -11.04
N LEU A 43 -17.40 -16.62 -11.28
CA LEU A 43 -18.61 -16.22 -12.02
C LEU A 43 -18.62 -16.79 -13.44
N MET A 44 -17.51 -16.69 -14.17
CA MET A 44 -17.41 -17.23 -15.53
C MET A 44 -17.51 -18.76 -15.54
N MET A 45 -16.90 -19.43 -14.56
CA MET A 45 -16.96 -20.88 -14.43
C MET A 45 -18.36 -21.37 -14.08
N THR A 46 -19.05 -20.70 -13.15
CA THR A 46 -20.43 -21.03 -12.78
C THR A 46 -21.42 -20.78 -13.91
N LEU A 47 -21.26 -19.70 -14.69
CA LEU A 47 -22.06 -19.44 -15.90
C LEU A 47 -21.87 -20.53 -16.97
N SER A 48 -20.63 -20.97 -17.20
CA SER A 48 -20.31 -22.02 -18.15
C SER A 48 -20.92 -23.38 -17.73
N LEU A 49 -20.85 -23.69 -16.43
CA LEU A 49 -21.41 -24.93 -15.86
C LEU A 49 -22.95 -24.92 -15.83
N ARG A 50 -23.58 -23.78 -15.55
CA ARG A 50 -25.04 -23.66 -15.52
C ARG A 50 -25.65 -23.97 -16.89
N LEU A 51 -25.04 -23.48 -17.96
CA LEU A 51 -25.45 -23.78 -19.34
C LEU A 51 -25.36 -25.28 -19.65
N ALA A 52 -24.37 -25.98 -19.08
CA ALA A 52 -24.21 -27.43 -19.25
C ALA A 52 -25.26 -28.24 -18.47
N VAL A 53 -25.62 -27.81 -17.26
CA VAL A 53 -26.65 -28.46 -16.42
C VAL A 53 -28.05 -28.32 -17.03
N GLU A 54 -28.32 -27.21 -17.72
CA GLU A 54 -29.59 -26.97 -18.44
C GLU A 54 -29.67 -27.72 -19.79
N GLY A 55 -28.71 -28.62 -20.08
CA GLY A 55 -28.67 -29.42 -21.31
C GLY A 55 -28.06 -28.71 -22.52
N GLY A 56 -27.51 -27.50 -22.32
CA GLY A 56 -26.81 -26.74 -23.35
C GLY A 56 -25.34 -27.18 -23.51
N PRO A 57 -24.69 -26.81 -24.63
CA PRO A 57 -23.28 -27.10 -24.84
C PRO A 57 -22.39 -26.34 -23.85
N ILE A 58 -21.33 -27.00 -23.37
CA ILE A 58 -20.31 -26.36 -22.53
C ILE A 58 -19.71 -25.18 -23.31
N ASN A 59 -19.80 -23.98 -22.73
CA ASN A 59 -19.23 -22.79 -23.36
C ASN A 59 -17.71 -22.73 -23.10
N ALA A 60 -16.94 -23.30 -24.03
CA ALA A 60 -15.48 -23.30 -23.98
C ALA A 60 -14.88 -21.89 -23.91
N GLY A 61 -15.54 -20.89 -24.48
CA GLY A 61 -15.12 -19.48 -24.41
C GLY A 61 -15.18 -18.94 -22.97
N GLN A 62 -16.26 -19.21 -22.24
CA GLN A 62 -16.39 -18.80 -20.83
C GLN A 62 -15.39 -19.52 -19.91
N LEU A 63 -15.12 -20.80 -20.18
CA LEU A 63 -14.08 -21.56 -19.48
C LEU A 63 -12.68 -20.98 -19.72
N MET A 64 -12.37 -20.62 -20.97
CA MET A 64 -11.11 -19.95 -21.32
C MET A 64 -10.97 -18.60 -20.61
N LEU A 65 -12.05 -17.80 -20.59
CA LEU A 65 -12.10 -16.53 -19.84
C LEU A 65 -11.88 -16.75 -18.33
N ALA A 66 -12.52 -17.75 -17.73
CA ALA A 66 -12.30 -18.08 -16.31
C ALA A 66 -10.82 -18.40 -16.02
N LEU A 67 -10.18 -19.15 -16.91
CA LEU A 67 -8.78 -19.53 -16.81
C LEU A 67 -7.86 -18.30 -16.96
N VAL A 68 -8.12 -17.45 -17.95
CA VAL A 68 -7.40 -16.18 -18.14
C VAL A 68 -7.52 -15.30 -16.90
N TYR A 69 -8.72 -15.10 -16.36
CA TYR A 69 -8.91 -14.29 -15.15
C TYR A 69 -8.20 -14.89 -13.93
N GLY A 70 -8.17 -16.21 -13.80
CA GLY A 70 -7.41 -16.89 -12.74
C GLY A 70 -5.90 -16.63 -12.83
N VAL A 71 -5.34 -16.77 -14.04
CA VAL A 71 -3.91 -16.48 -14.30
C VAL A 71 -3.60 -15.01 -14.07
N LEU A 72 -4.46 -14.11 -14.54
CA LEU A 72 -4.32 -12.68 -14.31
C LEU A 72 -4.33 -12.33 -12.81
N GLY A 73 -5.22 -12.93 -12.03
CA GLY A 73 -5.26 -12.77 -10.58
C GLY A 73 -3.98 -13.21 -9.86
N LEU A 74 -3.26 -14.18 -10.42
CA LEU A 74 -1.99 -14.66 -9.89
C LEU A 74 -0.79 -13.81 -10.34
N CYS A 75 -0.74 -13.42 -11.62
CA CYS A 75 0.42 -12.78 -12.23
C CYS A 75 0.42 -11.25 -12.18
N LEU A 76 -0.74 -10.57 -12.21
CA LEU A 76 -0.79 -9.11 -12.18
C LEU A 76 -0.18 -8.49 -10.90
N PRO A 77 -0.47 -9.01 -9.69
CA PRO A 77 0.05 -8.40 -8.47
C PRO A 77 1.59 -8.27 -8.43
N PRO A 78 2.39 -9.34 -8.65
CA PRO A 78 3.84 -9.22 -8.63
C PRO A 78 4.39 -8.38 -9.80
N LEU A 79 3.73 -8.39 -10.96
CA LEU A 79 4.13 -7.57 -12.11
C LEU A 79 3.94 -6.07 -11.84
N LEU A 80 2.81 -5.70 -11.24
CA LEU A 80 2.52 -4.31 -10.87
C LEU A 80 3.48 -3.82 -9.77
N ALA A 81 3.73 -4.64 -8.74
CA ALA A 81 4.70 -4.31 -7.70
C ALA A 81 6.09 -4.04 -8.30
N GLY A 82 6.56 -4.92 -9.18
CA GLY A 82 7.84 -4.75 -9.87
C GLY A 82 7.90 -3.50 -10.76
N ARG A 83 6.81 -3.17 -11.47
CA ARG A 83 6.75 -1.95 -12.28
C ARG A 83 6.70 -0.69 -11.46
N MET A 84 5.91 -0.67 -10.39
CA MET A 84 5.86 0.48 -9.48
C MET A 84 7.20 0.70 -8.80
N PHE A 85 7.87 -0.38 -8.36
CA PHE A 85 9.21 -0.30 -7.79
C PHE A 85 10.24 0.23 -8.79
N ARG A 86 10.22 -0.25 -10.04
CA ARG A 86 11.13 0.26 -11.08
C ARG A 86 10.86 1.71 -11.43
N ALA A 87 9.59 2.12 -11.48
CA ALA A 87 9.23 3.52 -11.68
C ALA A 87 9.74 4.38 -10.51
N ASP A 88 9.58 3.89 -9.27
CA ASP A 88 10.04 4.55 -8.05
C ASP A 88 11.57 4.70 -8.01
N GLN A 89 12.30 3.62 -8.32
CA GLN A 89 13.76 3.64 -8.41
C GLN A 89 14.29 4.52 -9.54
N ALA A 90 13.64 4.50 -10.70
CA ALA A 90 14.01 5.36 -11.83
C ALA A 90 13.87 6.85 -11.48
N THR A 91 13.13 7.17 -10.41
CA THR A 91 12.94 8.54 -9.96
C THR A 91 13.92 9.00 -8.87
N GLY A 92 14.86 8.17 -8.43
CA GLY A 92 15.97 8.58 -7.55
C GLY A 92 15.60 8.77 -6.06
N GLU A 93 16.53 9.34 -5.30
CA GLU A 93 16.41 9.53 -3.85
C GLU A 93 15.29 10.51 -3.48
N LYS A 94 14.50 10.17 -2.46
CA LYS A 94 13.41 11.01 -1.95
C LYS A 94 13.74 11.46 -0.54
N GLN A 95 13.42 12.71 -0.26
CA GLN A 95 13.46 13.29 1.07
C GLN A 95 12.03 13.36 1.59
N ALA A 96 11.79 12.88 2.79
CA ALA A 96 10.50 12.98 3.44
C ALA A 96 10.68 13.79 4.72
N LEU A 97 9.86 14.83 4.84
CA LEU A 97 9.76 15.68 6.01
C LEU A 97 8.39 15.48 6.64
N ILE A 98 8.39 15.05 7.89
CA ILE A 98 7.19 14.75 8.65
C ILE A 98 7.10 15.76 9.79
N ASP A 99 5.94 16.39 9.94
CA ASP A 99 5.64 17.36 10.99
C ASP A 99 4.23 17.08 11.56
N ASP A 100 3.85 17.83 12.59
CA ASP A 100 2.54 17.70 13.26
C ASP A 100 1.36 17.99 12.31
N ALA A 101 1.59 18.73 11.22
CA ALA A 101 0.56 19.04 10.22
C ALA A 101 0.35 17.92 9.18
N GLY A 102 1.35 17.08 8.93
CA GLY A 102 1.33 16.09 7.86
C GLY A 102 2.73 15.67 7.44
N PHE A 103 2.85 15.14 6.23
CA PHE A 103 4.14 14.86 5.62
C PHE A 103 4.28 15.56 4.28
N VAL A 104 5.52 15.85 3.94
CA VAL A 104 5.96 16.41 2.67
C VAL A 104 7.03 15.46 2.13
N VAL A 105 6.83 15.00 0.90
CA VAL A 105 7.86 14.26 0.16
C VAL A 105 8.41 15.20 -0.90
N SER A 106 9.70 15.50 -0.82
CA SER A 106 10.45 16.28 -1.78
C SER A 106 11.52 15.43 -2.46
N ARG A 107 11.97 15.91 -3.62
CA ARG A 107 13.15 15.42 -4.33
C ARG A 107 14.01 16.62 -4.67
N GLY A 108 15.17 16.71 -4.02
CA GLY A 108 16.00 17.92 -4.14
C GLY A 108 15.17 19.15 -3.78
N SER A 109 14.99 20.07 -4.73
CA SER A 109 14.19 21.29 -4.59
C SER A 109 12.71 21.13 -4.96
N GLU A 110 12.29 19.98 -5.52
CA GLU A 110 10.92 19.79 -6.00
C GLU A 110 10.04 19.10 -4.92
N GLU A 111 8.94 19.75 -4.53
CA GLU A 111 7.93 19.17 -3.64
C GLU A 111 7.00 18.24 -4.44
N LEU A 112 7.14 16.93 -4.27
CA LEU A 112 6.36 15.94 -5.01
C LEU A 112 4.93 15.83 -4.48
N VAL A 113 4.80 15.67 -3.17
CA VAL A 113 3.51 15.41 -2.51
C VAL A 113 3.51 15.98 -1.10
N ARG A 114 2.47 16.72 -0.76
CA ARG A 114 2.13 17.09 0.61
C ARG A 114 0.82 16.45 1.04
N GLY A 115 0.89 15.57 2.02
CA GLY A 115 -0.25 14.86 2.58
C GLY A 115 -0.54 15.34 4.00
N PRO A 116 -1.63 16.10 4.25
CA PRO A 116 -2.04 16.42 5.61
C PRO A 116 -2.53 15.15 6.32
N TRP A 117 -2.28 15.03 7.62
CA TRP A 117 -2.73 13.85 8.39
C TRP A 117 -4.25 13.62 8.32
N LYS A 118 -5.03 14.69 8.19
CA LYS A 118 -6.50 14.63 8.00
C LYS A 118 -6.91 13.91 6.71
N ALA A 119 -6.06 13.89 5.68
CA ALA A 119 -6.32 13.17 4.43
C ALA A 119 -5.97 11.68 4.55
N MET A 120 -5.37 11.26 5.66
CA MET A 120 -5.01 9.87 5.90
C MET A 120 -6.07 9.18 6.77
N TYR A 121 -6.36 7.92 6.45
CA TYR A 121 -7.44 7.18 7.12
C TYR A 121 -6.94 5.92 7.83
N ARG A 122 -5.79 5.35 7.43
CA ARG A 122 -5.25 4.12 8.02
C ARG A 122 -3.73 4.18 8.14
N TYR A 123 -3.24 3.60 9.21
CA TYR A 123 -1.83 3.36 9.47
C TYR A 123 -1.59 1.89 9.79
N TYR A 124 -0.49 1.36 9.25
CA TYR A 124 -0.03 -0.01 9.40
C TYR A 124 1.43 0.01 9.85
N GLU A 125 1.69 -0.68 10.95
CA GLU A 125 3.02 -1.01 11.39
C GLU A 125 3.39 -2.41 10.90
N ARG A 126 4.59 -2.53 10.31
CA ARG A 126 5.19 -3.76 9.83
C ARG A 126 6.60 -3.90 10.40
N GLU A 127 7.25 -5.05 10.16
CA GLU A 127 8.56 -5.31 10.76
C GLU A 127 9.61 -4.32 10.26
N ARG A 128 9.60 -3.99 8.96
CA ARG A 128 10.63 -3.15 8.34
C ARG A 128 10.14 -1.76 7.92
N VAL A 129 8.82 -1.54 7.88
CA VAL A 129 8.22 -0.30 7.37
C VAL A 129 7.05 0.19 8.20
N TYR A 130 6.90 1.51 8.23
CA TYR A 130 5.68 2.19 8.66
C TYR A 130 4.93 2.66 7.42
N VAL A 131 3.64 2.34 7.34
CA VAL A 131 2.82 2.62 6.15
C VAL A 131 1.58 3.39 6.55
N ALA A 132 1.40 4.58 5.98
CA ALA A 132 0.15 5.34 6.12
C ALA A 132 -0.53 5.47 4.76
N THR A 133 -1.84 5.23 4.74
CA THR A 133 -2.67 5.34 3.54
C THR A 133 -3.75 6.37 3.72
N GLY A 134 -3.95 7.15 2.66
CA GLY A 134 -4.87 8.26 2.62
C GLY A 134 -5.41 8.54 1.24
N ARG A 135 -6.21 9.57 1.15
CA ARG A 135 -6.74 10.07 -0.10
C ARG A 135 -6.73 11.59 -0.08
N LEU A 136 -6.03 12.19 -1.04
CA LEU A 136 -5.98 13.63 -1.22
C LEU A 136 -6.82 13.98 -2.46
N GLY A 137 -8.05 14.43 -2.21
CA GLY A 137 -9.05 14.63 -3.25
C GLY A 137 -9.43 13.30 -3.92
N TRP A 138 -9.04 13.11 -5.18
CA TRP A 138 -9.27 11.87 -5.94
C TRP A 138 -8.06 10.93 -5.98
N LYS A 139 -6.87 11.41 -5.60
CA LYS A 139 -5.64 10.62 -5.64
C LYS A 139 -5.48 9.81 -4.36
N ALA A 140 -5.22 8.51 -4.49
CA ALA A 140 -4.75 7.71 -3.36
C ALA A 140 -3.33 8.16 -2.99
N VAL A 141 -3.08 8.36 -1.71
CA VAL A 141 -1.77 8.78 -1.20
C VAL A 141 -1.26 7.72 -0.25
N LEU A 142 0.00 7.35 -0.45
CA LEU A 142 0.70 6.33 0.31
C LEU A 142 2.00 6.92 0.83
N MET A 143 2.21 6.84 2.14
CA MET A 143 3.47 7.13 2.79
C MET A 143 4.08 5.80 3.25
N ILE A 144 5.32 5.53 2.84
CA ILE A 144 6.10 4.38 3.28
C ILE A 144 7.37 4.92 3.92
N VAL A 145 7.61 4.57 5.18
CA VAL A 145 8.80 4.99 5.92
C VAL A 145 9.59 3.74 6.33
N PRO A 146 10.75 3.49 5.73
CA PRO A 146 11.64 2.41 6.14
C PRO A 146 12.19 2.64 7.54
N LYS A 147 12.05 1.65 8.44
CA LYS A 147 12.59 1.74 9.81
C LYS A 147 14.11 1.89 9.83
N ARG A 148 14.80 1.33 8.83
CA ARG A 148 16.28 1.44 8.68
C ARG A 148 16.78 2.86 8.46
N LEU A 149 15.91 3.78 8.02
CA LEU A 149 16.26 5.19 7.79
C LEU A 149 15.92 6.07 9.00
N LEU A 150 15.30 5.49 10.04
CA LEU A 150 14.94 6.19 11.25
C LEU A 150 16.01 5.96 12.32
N THR A 151 16.36 7.02 13.02
CA THR A 151 17.07 6.89 14.30
C THR A 151 16.08 6.46 15.39
N PRO A 152 16.54 5.86 16.51
CA PRO A 152 15.64 5.49 17.62
C PRO A 152 14.80 6.67 18.15
N THR A 153 15.37 7.88 18.13
CA THR A 153 14.68 9.12 18.50
C THR A 153 13.64 9.50 17.44
N SER A 154 14.00 9.49 16.16
CA SER A 154 13.07 9.77 15.06
C SER A 154 11.93 8.75 14.97
N GLU A 155 12.18 7.50 15.33
CA GLU A 155 11.16 6.45 15.37
C GLU A 155 10.13 6.71 16.49
N THR A 156 10.60 7.04 17.70
CA THR A 156 9.70 7.35 18.82
C THR A 156 8.87 8.61 18.56
N GLU A 157 9.46 9.63 17.95
CA GLU A 157 8.77 10.84 17.50
C GLU A 157 7.72 10.54 16.42
N LEU A 158 8.08 9.73 15.41
CA LEU A 158 7.18 9.34 14.33
C LEU A 158 5.97 8.58 14.88
N VAL A 159 6.20 7.61 15.75
CA VAL A 159 5.13 6.86 16.42
C VAL A 159 4.25 7.80 17.25
N GLY A 160 4.85 8.78 17.94
CA GLY A 160 4.13 9.82 18.67
C GLY A 160 3.19 10.63 17.77
N VAL A 161 3.67 11.11 16.62
CA VAL A 161 2.87 11.86 15.63
C VAL A 161 1.77 10.97 15.05
N LEU A 162 2.09 9.74 14.67
CA LEU A 162 1.13 8.79 14.10
C LEU A 162 0.04 8.37 15.11
N THR A 163 0.34 8.37 16.40
CA THR A 163 -0.64 8.06 17.45
C THR A 163 -1.56 9.24 17.74
N LYS A 164 -1.08 10.48 17.61
CA LYS A 164 -1.87 11.71 17.80
C LYS A 164 -2.74 12.05 16.60
N ALA A 165 -2.32 11.67 15.41
CA ALA A 165 -3.06 11.93 14.19
C ALA A 165 -4.38 11.11 14.15
N PRO A 166 -5.42 11.60 13.44
CA PRO A 166 -6.78 11.06 13.49
C PRO A 166 -6.97 9.73 12.73
N PHE A 167 -5.99 8.83 12.81
CA PHE A 167 -6.00 7.56 12.10
C PHE A 167 -6.89 6.52 12.78
N ARG A 168 -7.53 5.67 11.97
CA ARG A 168 -8.08 4.41 12.47
C ARG A 168 -6.94 3.38 12.50
N ARG A 169 -6.42 3.07 13.70
CA ARG A 169 -5.34 2.07 13.86
C ARG A 169 -5.85 0.69 13.41
N SER A 170 -5.28 0.16 12.34
CA SER A 170 -5.52 -1.22 11.93
C SER A 170 -4.43 -2.09 12.55
N LYS A 171 -4.68 -2.63 13.75
CA LYS A 171 -3.77 -3.59 14.38
C LYS A 171 -3.75 -4.85 13.50
N ASN A 172 -2.65 -5.11 12.80
CA ASN A 172 -2.43 -6.44 12.22
C ASN A 172 -2.27 -7.40 13.39
N ARG A 173 -3.26 -8.28 13.56
CA ARG A 173 -3.24 -9.40 14.51
C ARG A 173 -2.18 -10.40 14.05
N HIS A 174 -0.93 -10.17 14.43
CA HIS A 174 0.09 -11.20 14.58
C HIS A 174 0.67 -11.03 15.98
N GLU A 175 -0.10 -11.43 16.98
CA GLU A 175 0.48 -11.92 18.23
C GLU A 175 0.92 -13.36 17.94
N PRO A 176 2.20 -13.72 18.12
CA PRO A 176 2.55 -15.12 18.31
C PRO A 176 1.92 -15.54 19.63
N ALA A 177 1.05 -16.54 19.58
CA ALA A 177 0.56 -17.20 20.78
C ALA A 177 1.76 -17.77 21.54
N ARG A 178 1.87 -17.40 22.82
CA ARG A 178 2.70 -18.13 23.79
C ARG A 178 2.04 -19.43 24.17
#